data_AF-A0A7W8CEN7-F1
#
_entry.id   AF-A0A7W8CEN7-F1
#
_cell.length_a   1.000
_cell.length_b   1.000
_cell.length_c   1.000
_cell.angle_alpha   90.00
_cell.angle_beta   90.00
_cell.angle_gamma   90.00
#
_symmetry.space_group_name_H-M   'P 1'
#
loop_
_entity.id
_entity.type
_entity.pdbx_description
1 polymer ?
#
loop_
_entity_poly.entity_id
_entity_poly.type
_entity_poly.pdbx_seq_one_letter_code
_entity_poly.pdbx_strand_id
1 'polypeptide(L)'
;MTEWATTQQLPVDKVVTEVRSAVNGHRRKFLALLGDRSVDRIVVERRDRFCRFGSEYVQAALVAHGRELVVVDSTEVDDDLVRDMTEILISMCARLYGKRAAGNRAKRAVAAAADAADEAAA
;
A
#
# COMPACT_ATOMS: atom_id res chain seq x y z
N MET A 1 -8.95 -1.93 21.20
CA MET A 1 -7.80 -1.00 20.99
C MET A 1 -7.79 0.18 21.96
N THR A 2 -8.82 1.03 22.00
CA THR A 2 -8.84 2.19 22.91
C THR A 2 -8.83 1.78 24.38
N GLU A 3 -9.62 0.76 24.75
CA GLU A 3 -9.61 0.19 26.11
C GLU A 3 -8.24 -0.41 26.48
N TRP A 4 -7.58 -1.11 25.54
CA TRP A 4 -6.22 -1.63 25.75
C TRP A 4 -5.23 -0.48 26.02
N ALA A 5 -5.28 0.58 25.23
CA ALA A 5 -4.42 1.75 25.40
C ALA A 5 -4.65 2.42 26.76
N THR A 6 -5.93 2.57 27.17
CA THR A 6 -6.28 3.08 28.50
C THR A 6 -5.73 2.21 29.63
N THR A 7 -5.82 0.87 29.51
CA THR A 7 -5.24 -0.07 30.47
C THR A 7 -3.71 0.05 30.56
N GLN A 8 -3.05 0.34 29.44
CA GLN A 8 -1.61 0.59 29.38
C GLN A 8 -1.21 2.02 29.78
N GLN A 9 -2.17 2.84 30.25
CA GLN A 9 -1.98 4.25 30.60
C GLN A 9 -1.40 5.09 29.44
N LEU A 10 -1.73 4.70 28.21
CA LEU A 10 -1.34 5.41 27.00
C LEU A 10 -2.47 6.37 26.60
N PRO A 11 -2.27 7.70 26.72
CA PRO A 11 -3.25 8.65 26.21
C PRO A 11 -3.38 8.49 24.68
N VAL A 12 -4.62 8.40 24.20
CA VAL A 12 -4.92 8.25 22.77
C VAL A 12 -5.30 9.60 22.21
N ASP A 13 -4.36 10.26 21.55
CA ASP A 13 -4.61 11.57 20.91
C ASP A 13 -5.48 11.45 19.65
N LYS A 14 -5.32 10.34 18.91
CA LYS A 14 -5.94 10.15 17.61
C LYS A 14 -6.17 8.68 17.28
N VAL A 15 -7.37 8.37 16.80
CA VAL A 15 -7.71 7.07 16.21
C VAL A 15 -7.76 7.21 14.69
N VAL A 16 -6.99 6.39 13.97
CA VAL A 16 -6.95 6.39 12.50
C VAL A 16 -7.44 5.06 11.96
N THR A 17 -8.55 5.10 11.23
CA THR A 17 -9.12 3.92 10.55
C THR A 17 -9.13 4.14 9.04
N GLU A 18 -8.59 3.18 8.29
CA GLU A 18 -8.58 3.17 6.83
C GLU A 18 -8.95 1.78 6.31
N VAL A 19 -9.95 1.71 5.42
CA VAL A 19 -10.38 0.46 4.78
C VAL A 19 -9.68 0.33 3.44
N ARG A 20 -8.50 -0.28 3.44
CA ARG A 20 -7.71 -0.63 2.25
C ARG A 20 -6.78 -1.78 2.58
N SER A 21 -6.36 -2.51 1.55
CA SER A 21 -5.39 -3.58 1.68
C SER A 21 -4.07 -3.10 2.28
N ALA A 22 -3.46 -3.93 3.13
CA ALA A 22 -2.15 -3.68 3.71
C ALA A 22 -1.01 -3.80 2.68
N VAL A 23 -1.26 -4.41 1.51
CA VAL A 23 -0.33 -4.39 0.37
C VAL A 23 -0.36 -3.07 -0.40
N ASN A 24 -1.37 -2.22 -0.17
CA ASN A 24 -1.47 -0.92 -0.84
C ASN A 24 -0.61 0.14 -0.14
N GLY A 25 0.51 0.50 -0.77
CA GLY A 25 1.39 1.57 -0.29
C GLY A 25 0.83 3.00 -0.38
N HIS A 26 -0.32 3.21 -1.05
CA HIS A 26 -0.94 4.52 -1.26
C HIS A 26 -2.14 4.76 -0.32
N ARG A 27 -2.09 4.19 0.89
CA ARG A 27 -3.08 4.43 1.95
C ARG A 27 -2.94 5.86 2.48
N ARG A 28 -3.91 6.73 2.18
CA ARG A 28 -3.77 8.18 2.38
C ARG A 28 -3.70 8.56 3.85
N LYS A 29 -4.52 7.94 4.70
CA LYS A 29 -4.50 8.22 6.14
C LYS A 29 -3.27 7.60 6.79
N PHE A 30 -2.85 6.42 6.33
CA PHE A 30 -1.61 5.78 6.76
C PHE A 30 -0.37 6.63 6.44
N LEU A 31 -0.23 7.10 5.21
CA LEU A 31 0.89 7.97 4.82
C LEU A 31 0.86 9.30 5.58
N ALA A 32 -0.33 9.88 5.81
CA ALA A 32 -0.47 11.08 6.63
C ALA A 32 -0.03 10.83 8.08
N LEU A 33 -0.37 9.67 8.67
CA LEU A 33 0.07 9.28 10.01
C LEU A 33 1.60 9.12 10.10
N LEU A 34 2.22 8.51 9.09
CA LEU A 34 3.68 8.36 9.05
C LEU A 34 4.40 9.69 8.84
N GLY A 35 3.81 10.61 8.06
CA GLY A 35 4.37 11.94 7.81
C GLY A 35 4.19 12.94 8.95
N ASP A 36 3.24 12.68 9.86
CA ASP A 36 3.01 13.52 11.02
C ASP A 36 4.10 13.33 12.07
N ARG A 37 4.87 14.40 12.30
CA ARG A 37 6.01 14.39 13.24
C ARG A 37 5.59 14.56 14.69
N SER A 38 4.35 14.98 14.97
CA SER A 38 3.87 15.09 16.36
C SER A 38 3.41 13.76 16.94
N VAL A 39 3.49 12.67 16.17
CA VAL A 39 3.05 11.34 16.61
C VAL A 39 4.26 10.55 17.10
N ASP A 40 4.40 10.45 18.42
CA ASP A 40 5.52 9.75 19.06
C ASP A 40 5.34 8.23 19.06
N ARG A 41 4.11 7.75 19.26
CA ARG A 41 3.81 6.32 19.36
C ARG A 41 2.62 5.94 18.49
N ILE A 42 2.80 4.89 17.69
CA ILE A 42 1.74 4.28 16.88
C ILE A 42 1.42 2.92 17.47
N VAL A 43 0.16 2.71 17.83
CA VAL A 43 -0.32 1.42 18.35
C VAL A 43 -1.19 0.75 17.30
N VAL A 44 -0.86 -0.49 16.98
CA VAL A 44 -1.64 -1.33 16.05
C VAL A 44 -1.99 -2.65 16.72
N GLU A 45 -3.15 -3.19 16.36
CA GLU A 45 -3.59 -4.50 16.86
C GLU A 45 -2.63 -5.58 16.40
N ARG A 46 -2.36 -5.65 15.09
CA ARG A 46 -1.46 -6.63 14.48
C ARG A 46 -0.53 -5.98 13.48
N ARG A 47 0.58 -6.64 13.22
CA ARG A 47 1.63 -6.16 12.32
C ARG A 47 1.20 -6.14 10.85
N ASP A 48 0.47 -7.16 10.41
CA ASP A 48 -0.10 -7.28 9.06
C ASP A 48 -1.06 -6.14 8.71
N ARG A 49 -1.82 -5.65 9.70
CA ARG A 49 -2.71 -4.47 9.56
C ARG A 49 -1.93 -3.18 9.36
N PHE A 50 -0.74 -3.09 9.95
CA PHE A 50 0.16 -1.95 9.76
C PHE A 50 0.76 -1.96 8.35
N CYS A 51 1.45 -3.02 7.96
CA CYS A 51 1.99 -3.23 6.61
C CYS A 51 2.15 -4.72 6.36
N ARG A 52 1.72 -5.23 5.19
CA ARG A 52 1.92 -6.64 4.86
C ARG A 52 3.38 -7.00 4.62
N PHE A 53 4.14 -6.06 4.06
CA PHE A 53 5.57 -6.19 3.81
C PHE A 53 6.31 -4.93 4.25
N GLY A 54 7.56 -5.09 4.67
CA GLY A 54 8.45 -3.98 5.01
C GLY A 54 8.07 -3.23 6.28
N SER A 55 7.28 -3.86 7.16
CA SER A 55 6.94 -3.29 8.47
C SER A 55 8.19 -3.09 9.33
N GLU A 56 9.18 -3.98 9.20
CA GLU A 56 10.53 -3.86 9.78
C GLU A 56 11.21 -2.55 9.38
N TYR A 57 11.17 -2.22 8.08
CA TYR A 57 11.84 -1.04 7.55
C TYR A 57 11.15 0.24 8.01
N VAL A 58 9.82 0.26 8.00
CA VAL A 58 9.05 1.39 8.52
C VAL A 58 9.26 1.55 10.02
N GLN A 59 9.28 0.46 10.79
CA GLN A 59 9.58 0.49 12.22
C GLN A 59 10.99 1.02 12.49
N ALA A 60 12.00 0.56 11.75
CA ALA A 60 13.36 1.07 11.87
C ALA A 60 13.44 2.57 11.57
N ALA A 61 12.72 3.04 10.54
CA ALA A 61 12.64 4.46 10.23
C ALA A 61 11.94 5.27 11.34
N LEU A 62 10.86 4.73 11.93
CA LEU A 62 10.20 5.36 13.08
C LEU A 62 11.15 5.48 14.27
N VAL A 63 11.86 4.41 14.62
CA VAL A 63 12.85 4.39 15.71
C VAL A 63 13.97 5.38 15.46
N ALA A 64 14.47 5.50 14.23
CA ALA A 64 15.48 6.49 13.87
C ALA A 64 15.01 7.95 14.07
N HIS A 65 13.70 8.18 14.09
CA HIS A 65 13.08 9.47 14.38
C HIS A 65 12.60 9.61 15.84
N GLY A 66 12.98 8.69 16.73
CA GLY A 66 12.57 8.70 18.13
C GLY A 66 11.11 8.29 18.35
N ARG A 67 10.50 7.61 17.36
CA ARG A 67 9.10 7.18 17.38
C ARG A 67 9.01 5.68 17.60
N GLU A 68 7.90 5.22 18.17
CA GLU A 68 7.70 3.82 18.52
C GLU A 68 6.48 3.22 17.81
N LEU A 69 6.63 1.99 17.32
CA LEU A 69 5.52 1.16 16.85
C LEU A 69 5.25 0.05 17.88
N VAL A 70 4.04 0.04 18.45
CA VAL A 70 3.58 -0.96 19.40
C VAL A 70 2.57 -1.87 18.71
N VAL A 71 2.87 -3.18 18.69
CA VAL A 71 1.98 -4.21 18.17
C VAL A 71 1.39 -4.97 19.34
N VAL A 72 0.05 -4.95 19.48
CA VAL A 72 -0.66 -5.55 20.63
C VAL A 72 -0.67 -7.07 20.54
N ASP A 73 -0.89 -7.59 19.35
CA ASP A 73 -0.95 -9.01 19.04
C ASP A 73 0.05 -9.33 17.93
N SER A 74 1.07 -10.10 18.31
CA SER A 74 2.13 -10.52 17.40
C SER A 74 1.75 -11.74 16.54
N THR A 75 0.57 -12.32 16.73
CA THR A 75 0.13 -13.45 15.92
C THR A 75 -0.23 -12.97 14.51
N GLU A 76 0.48 -13.49 13.52
CA GLU A 76 0.07 -13.35 12.13
C GLU A 76 -1.01 -14.39 11.84
N VAL A 77 -2.12 -13.97 11.25
CA VAL A 77 -3.21 -14.88 10.86
C VAL A 77 -3.06 -15.21 9.38
N ASP A 78 -2.94 -16.50 9.07
CA ASP A 78 -2.68 -17.00 7.71
C ASP A 78 -3.82 -16.72 6.71
N ASP A 79 -5.05 -16.49 7.19
CA ASP A 79 -6.25 -16.31 6.37
C ASP A 79 -6.15 -15.13 5.37
N ASP A 80 -5.33 -14.11 5.68
CA ASP A 80 -5.14 -12.95 4.81
C ASP A 80 -4.03 -13.17 3.75
N LEU A 81 -3.21 -14.23 3.84
CA LEU A 81 -2.06 -14.45 2.93
C LEU A 81 -2.48 -14.76 1.48
N VAL A 82 -3.44 -15.66 1.28
CA VAL A 82 -3.92 -16.02 -0.07
C VAL A 82 -4.55 -14.80 -0.75
N ARG A 83 -5.29 -14.00 0.03
CA ARG A 83 -5.92 -12.78 -0.44
C ARG A 83 -4.87 -11.75 -0.88
N ASP A 84 -3.87 -11.52 -0.05
CA ASP A 84 -2.79 -10.58 -0.35
C ASP A 84 -2.00 -11.01 -1.59
N MET A 85 -1.66 -12.30 -1.70
CA MET A 85 -0.98 -12.84 -2.88
C MET A 85 -1.82 -12.68 -4.15
N THR A 86 -3.12 -12.91 -4.05
CA THR A 86 -4.05 -12.70 -5.18
C THR A 86 -4.08 -11.23 -5.60
N GLU A 87 -4.15 -10.30 -4.66
CA GLU A 87 -4.16 -8.86 -4.95
C GLU A 87 -2.84 -8.40 -5.60
N ILE A 88 -1.70 -8.89 -5.11
CA ILE A 88 -0.37 -8.60 -5.69
C ILE A 88 -0.30 -9.10 -7.13
N LEU A 89 -0.68 -10.36 -7.38
CA LEU A 89 -0.65 -10.94 -8.72
C LEU A 89 -1.60 -10.19 -9.67
N ILE A 90 -2.81 -9.84 -9.23
CA ILE A 90 -3.76 -9.04 -10.02
C ILE A 90 -3.14 -7.69 -10.37
N SER A 91 -2.57 -6.98 -9.40
CA SER A 91 -1.92 -5.68 -9.62
C SER A 91 -0.73 -5.77 -10.58
N MET A 92 0.12 -6.79 -10.42
CA MET A 92 1.25 -7.04 -11.32
C MET A 92 0.79 -7.36 -12.73
N CYS A 93 -0.19 -8.26 -12.89
CA CYS A 93 -0.79 -8.60 -14.17
C CYS A 93 -1.41 -7.36 -14.84
N ALA A 94 -2.19 -6.56 -14.12
CA ALA A 94 -2.76 -5.32 -14.65
C ALA A 94 -1.67 -4.36 -15.17
N ARG A 95 -0.54 -4.22 -14.45
CA ARG A 95 0.59 -3.39 -14.88
C ARG A 95 1.33 -3.97 -16.08
N LEU A 96 1.59 -5.27 -16.09
CA LEU A 96 2.30 -5.95 -17.18
C LEU A 96 1.47 -5.97 -18.46
N TYR A 97 0.22 -6.43 -18.37
CA TYR A 97 -0.68 -6.54 -19.53
C TYR A 97 -1.24 -5.19 -19.96
N GLY A 98 -1.46 -4.24 -19.04
CA GLY A 98 -1.82 -2.87 -19.38
C GLY A 98 -0.76 -2.19 -20.25
N LYS A 99 0.54 -2.35 -19.91
CA LYS A 99 1.65 -1.86 -20.74
C LYS A 99 1.67 -2.52 -22.12
N ARG A 100 1.46 -3.85 -22.19
CA ARG A 100 1.39 -4.58 -23.48
C ARG A 100 0.23 -4.10 -24.35
N ALA A 101 -0.96 -3.93 -23.76
CA ALA A 101 -2.13 -3.43 -24.47
C ALA A 101 -1.91 -2.00 -24.99
N ALA A 102 -1.29 -1.11 -24.20
CA ALA A 102 -0.93 0.23 -24.64
C ALA A 102 0.08 0.21 -25.81
N GLY A 103 1.14 -0.61 -25.71
CA GLY A 103 2.12 -0.76 -26.79
C GLY A 103 1.51 -1.30 -28.09
N ASN A 104 0.62 -2.29 -27.99
CA ASN A 104 -0.07 -2.83 -29.16
C ASN A 104 -1.01 -1.80 -29.80
N ARG A 105 -1.73 -0.99 -29.00
CA ARG A 105 -2.56 0.10 -29.51
C ARG A 105 -1.72 1.17 -30.22
N ALA A 106 -0.58 1.55 -29.65
CA ALA A 106 0.34 2.50 -30.28
C ALA A 106 0.86 1.98 -31.63
N LYS A 107 1.29 0.72 -31.71
CA LYS A 107 1.73 0.08 -32.97
C LYS A 107 0.64 0.08 -34.03
N ARG A 108 -0.59 -0.29 -33.65
CA ARG A 108 -1.74 -0.28 -34.57
C ARG A 108 -2.07 1.12 -35.07
N ALA A 109 -2.00 2.12 -34.20
CA ALA A 109 -2.24 3.51 -34.58
C ALA A 109 -1.19 4.03 -35.57
N VAL A 110 0.10 3.70 -35.36
CA VAL A 110 1.18 4.06 -36.29
C VAL A 110 1.02 3.36 -37.64
N ALA A 111 0.70 2.06 -37.65
CA ALA A 111 0.47 1.32 -38.89
C ALA A 111 -0.70 1.93 -39.69
N ALA A 112 -1.84 2.17 -39.03
CA ALA A 112 -2.99 2.79 -39.70
C ALA A 112 -2.71 4.20 -40.23
N ALA A 113 -1.87 4.98 -39.55
CA ALA A 113 -1.47 6.30 -40.02
C ALA A 113 -0.51 6.24 -41.23
N ALA A 114 0.36 5.22 -41.29
CA ALA A 114 1.21 4.98 -42.44
C ALA A 114 0.40 4.54 -43.66
N ASP A 115 -0.50 3.56 -43.47
CA ASP A 115 -1.38 3.06 -44.55
C ASP A 115 -2.25 4.19 -45.14
N ALA A 116 -2.80 5.07 -44.29
CA ALA A 116 -3.59 6.23 -44.73
C ALA A 116 -2.77 7.30 -45.46
N ALA A 117 -1.47 7.43 -45.14
CA ALA A 117 -0.57 8.36 -45.84
C ALA A 117 -0.20 7.83 -47.23
N ASP A 118 0.00 6.52 -47.35
CA ASP A 118 0.28 5.85 -48.63
C ASP A 118 -0.95 5.88 -49.56
N GLU A 119 -2.16 5.69 -49.04
CA GLU A 119 -3.41 5.84 -49.81
C GLU A 119 -3.68 7.27 -50.30
N ALA A 120 -3.25 8.29 -49.55
CA ALA A 120 -3.44 9.70 -49.94
C ALA A 120 -2.40 10.20 -50.97
N ALA A 121 -1.29 9.47 -51.13
CA ALA A 121 -0.22 9.79 -52.07
C ALA A 121 -0.36 9.05 -53.42
N ALA A 122 -1.28 8.09 -53.50
CA ALA A 122 -1.65 7.34 -54.71
C ALA A 122 -2.82 7.99 -55.45
#